data_AF-A0A7S1ALP6-F1
#
_entry.id   AF-A0A7S1ALP6-F1
#
_cell.length_a   1.000
_cell.length_b   1.000
_cell.length_c   1.000
_cell.angle_alpha   90.00
_cell.angle_beta   90.00
_cell.angle_gamma   90.00
#
_symmetry.space_group_name_H-M   'P 1'
#
loop_
_entity.id
_entity.type
_entity.pdbx_description
1 polymer ?
#
loop_
_entity_poly.entity_id
_entity_poly.type
_entity_poly.pdbx_seq_one_letter_code
_entity_poly.pdbx_strand_id
1 'polypeptide(L)'
;MRLVYCCYEEASTEVYDITPVPKPLAVPTGVSTSPSAAVELVYEASDGETKSVRSVERPLGATYSDTVPLTILEVHPRSRAFSLGLQKGWILRAIDGVSLEGKDSNEVRALLFRKTSVLPVV
;
A
#
# COMPACT_ATOMS: atom_id res chain seq x y z
N MET A 1 -35.33 -32.44 13.41
CA MET A 1 -33.97 -32.02 13.84
C MET A 1 -33.05 -32.13 12.62
N ARG A 2 -32.72 -31.02 11.98
CA ARG A 2 -31.69 -30.94 10.93
C ARG A 2 -30.82 -29.73 11.22
N LEU A 3 -29.56 -29.99 11.55
CA LEU A 3 -28.54 -28.96 11.66
C LEU A 3 -28.31 -28.41 10.24
N VAL A 4 -28.51 -27.11 10.04
CA VAL A 4 -27.98 -26.41 8.88
C VAL A 4 -26.60 -25.92 9.29
N TYR A 5 -25.58 -26.63 8.84
CA TYR A 5 -24.20 -26.19 8.98
C TYR A 5 -23.97 -24.92 8.16
N CYS A 6 -23.05 -24.08 8.63
CA CYS A 6 -22.62 -22.89 7.91
C CYS A 6 -21.80 -23.32 6.68
N CYS A 7 -22.26 -22.92 5.49
CA CYS A 7 -21.48 -22.95 4.25
C CYS A 7 -21.53 -21.55 3.62
N TYR A 8 -20.66 -20.67 4.10
CA TYR A 8 -20.26 -19.47 3.37
C TYR A 8 -19.25 -19.92 2.32
N GLU A 9 -19.72 -20.27 1.11
CA GLU A 9 -18.83 -20.84 0.10
C GLU A 9 -19.21 -20.38 -1.32
N GLU A 10 -18.20 -19.81 -1.98
CA GLU A 10 -17.97 -19.72 -3.43
C GLU A 10 -19.05 -19.14 -4.37
N ALA A 11 -18.85 -17.87 -4.74
CA ALA A 11 -18.90 -17.44 -6.14
C ALA A 11 -18.03 -16.18 -6.36
N SER A 12 -16.86 -16.36 -6.99
CA SER A 12 -16.07 -15.27 -7.57
C SER A 12 -16.63 -14.87 -8.95
N THR A 13 -16.20 -13.73 -9.52
CA THR A 13 -16.72 -13.10 -10.77
C THR A 13 -18.19 -12.64 -10.61
N GLU A 14 -18.68 -11.46 -11.00
CA GLU A 14 -18.31 -10.40 -11.95
C GLU A 14 -18.95 -9.09 -11.39
N VAL A 15 -18.40 -7.87 -11.46
CA VAL A 15 -17.16 -7.29 -12.02
C VAL A 15 -16.63 -6.27 -10.99
N TYR A 16 -15.31 -6.06 -10.87
CA TYR A 16 -14.80 -4.78 -10.34
C TYR A 16 -14.60 -3.82 -11.51
N ASP A 17 -15.41 -2.77 -11.56
CA ASP A 17 -15.31 -1.74 -12.58
C ASP A 17 -13.89 -1.18 -12.55
N ILE A 18 -13.10 -1.55 -13.57
CA ILE A 18 -11.79 -0.98 -13.82
C ILE A 18 -11.99 0.43 -14.36
N THR A 19 -12.47 1.32 -13.48
CA THR A 19 -12.24 2.76 -13.63
C THR A 19 -10.77 2.88 -14.02
N PRO A 20 -10.46 3.39 -15.23
CA PRO A 20 -9.07 3.54 -15.62
C PRO A 20 -8.48 4.49 -14.60
N VAL A 21 -7.61 3.97 -13.72
CA VAL A 21 -6.84 4.80 -12.80
C VAL A 21 -6.19 5.83 -13.70
N PRO A 22 -6.58 7.13 -13.62
CA PRO A 22 -6.03 8.11 -14.51
C PRO A 22 -4.53 8.09 -14.24
N LYS A 23 -3.75 7.64 -15.22
CA LYS A 23 -2.30 7.56 -15.16
C LYS A 23 -1.84 8.85 -14.49
N PRO A 24 -1.23 8.82 -13.29
CA PRO A 24 -0.75 10.03 -12.66
C PRO A 24 0.37 10.55 -13.55
N LEU A 25 -0.01 11.41 -14.49
CA LEU A 25 0.87 12.12 -15.42
C LEU A 25 2.02 12.62 -14.59
N ALA A 26 3.22 12.08 -14.85
CA ALA A 26 4.40 12.14 -13.98
C ALA A 26 4.42 13.43 -13.16
N VAL A 27 3.88 13.37 -11.94
CA VAL A 27 3.79 14.55 -11.09
C VAL A 27 5.23 14.90 -10.75
N PRO A 28 5.74 16.06 -11.18
CA PRO A 28 7.15 16.37 -10.97
C PRO A 28 7.43 16.35 -9.48
N THR A 29 8.49 15.65 -9.09
CA THR A 29 9.07 15.67 -7.75
C THR A 29 9.14 17.11 -7.25
N GLY A 30 8.28 17.46 -6.29
CA GLY A 30 8.25 18.79 -5.73
C GLY A 30 6.91 19.19 -5.11
N VAL A 31 6.99 19.65 -3.86
CA VAL A 31 5.99 20.47 -3.16
C VAL A 31 4.68 19.77 -2.76
N SER A 32 4.59 19.41 -1.47
CA SER A 32 3.69 20.18 -0.60
C SER A 32 4.08 20.08 0.88
N THR A 33 4.83 21.08 1.32
CA THR A 33 5.25 21.30 2.70
C THR A 33 4.04 21.62 3.57
N SER A 34 3.47 20.61 4.21
CA SER A 34 2.42 20.76 5.23
C SER A 34 2.86 20.02 6.51
N PRO A 35 2.83 20.67 7.69
CA PRO A 35 3.38 20.11 8.93
C PRO A 35 2.51 19.02 9.56
N SER A 36 1.48 18.54 8.85
CA SER A 36 0.73 17.36 9.27
C SER A 36 1.61 16.13 9.08
N ALA A 37 1.80 15.36 10.15
CA ALA A 37 2.57 14.13 10.15
C ALA A 37 2.09 13.23 9.00
N ALA A 38 2.98 12.96 8.06
CA ALA A 38 2.68 12.23 6.85
C ALA A 38 3.93 11.47 6.39
N VAL A 39 3.73 10.30 5.80
CA VAL A 39 4.80 9.45 5.28
C VAL A 39 4.59 9.24 3.79
N GLU A 40 5.60 9.55 3.00
CA GLU A 40 5.65 9.17 1.59
C GLU A 40 6.08 7.70 1.45
N LEU A 41 5.45 6.98 0.54
CA LEU A 41 5.72 5.57 0.24
C LEU A 41 5.82 5.45 -1.29
N VAL A 42 6.96 4.96 -1.78
CA VAL A 42 7.24 4.86 -3.21
C VAL A 42 7.16 3.39 -3.61
N TYR A 43 6.25 3.08 -4.53
CA TYR A 43 5.99 1.73 -5.03
C TYR A 43 6.39 1.62 -6.50
N GLU A 44 6.97 0.49 -6.88
CA GLU A 44 7.15 0.08 -8.27
C GLU A 44 6.00 -0.86 -8.66
N ALA A 45 5.21 -0.44 -9.65
CA ALA A 45 4.17 -1.26 -10.24
C ALA A 45 4.77 -2.33 -11.16
N SER A 46 4.02 -3.39 -11.43
CA SER A 46 4.48 -4.51 -12.27
C SER A 46 4.75 -4.14 -13.75
N ASP A 47 4.33 -2.95 -14.19
CA ASP A 47 4.64 -2.34 -15.49
C ASP A 47 5.99 -1.58 -15.49
N GLY A 48 6.67 -1.49 -14.34
CA GLY A 48 7.87 -0.68 -14.12
C GLY A 48 7.60 0.79 -13.77
N GLU A 49 6.34 1.23 -13.81
CA GLU A 49 5.96 2.59 -13.38
C GLU A 49 6.12 2.75 -11.86
N THR A 50 6.82 3.80 -11.43
CA THR A 50 7.00 4.12 -10.01
C THR A 50 5.95 5.13 -9.55
N LYS A 51 5.17 4.77 -8.53
CA LYS A 51 4.11 5.61 -7.93
C LYS A 51 4.43 5.95 -6.48
N SER A 52 4.63 7.24 -6.21
CA SER A 52 4.66 7.78 -4.85
C SER A 52 3.24 8.00 -4.32
N VAL A 53 3.00 7.61 -3.07
CA VAL A 53 1.75 7.87 -2.35
C VAL A 53 2.05 8.43 -0.96
N ARG A 54 1.22 9.36 -0.49
CA ARG A 54 1.37 9.98 0.84
C ARG A 54 0.26 9.49 1.77
N SER A 55 0.63 8.81 2.86
CA SER A 55 -0.29 8.49 3.95
C SER A 55 -0.17 9.52 5.07
N VAL A 56 -1.30 9.88 5.67
CA VAL A 56 -1.41 10.83 6.79
C VAL A 56 -1.96 10.17 8.07
N GLU A 57 -2.31 8.89 7.98
CA GLU A 57 -3.07 8.15 8.98
C GLU A 57 -2.60 6.69 9.05
N ARG A 58 -2.96 6.02 10.15
CA ARG A 58 -2.80 4.58 10.36
C ARG A 58 -4.15 3.94 10.68
N PRO A 59 -4.40 2.69 10.23
CA PRO A 59 -3.50 1.82 9.47
C PRO A 59 -3.42 2.18 7.97
N LEU A 60 -2.29 1.85 7.32
CA LEU A 60 -2.19 1.95 5.85
C LEU A 60 -3.21 1.05 5.15
N GLY A 61 -3.46 -0.14 5.70
CA GLY A 61 -4.37 -1.16 5.17
C GLY A 61 -3.87 -1.88 3.93
N ALA A 62 -2.55 -2.00 3.78
CA ALA A 62 -1.91 -2.92 2.85
C ALA A 62 -1.11 -3.98 3.63
N THR A 63 -1.17 -5.21 3.15
CA THR A 63 -0.42 -6.36 3.66
C THR A 63 0.77 -6.61 2.76
N TYR A 64 1.96 -6.74 3.35
CA TYR A 64 3.22 -6.92 2.61
C TYR A 64 3.84 -8.30 2.87
N SER A 65 4.68 -8.77 1.95
CA SER A 65 5.43 -10.03 2.06
C SER A 65 6.49 -10.01 3.17
N ASP A 66 6.73 -11.14 3.83
CA ASP A 66 7.87 -11.28 4.75
C ASP A 66 9.23 -11.38 4.04
N THR A 67 9.22 -11.61 2.71
CA THR A 67 10.39 -11.63 1.82
C THR A 67 10.75 -10.25 1.28
N VAL A 68 12.05 -10.06 1.01
CA VAL A 68 12.56 -8.93 0.20
C VAL A 68 12.59 -9.28 -1.29
N PRO A 69 12.28 -8.32 -2.18
CA PRO A 69 11.81 -6.97 -1.87
C PRO A 69 10.34 -6.98 -1.40
N LEU A 70 10.01 -6.08 -0.46
CA LEU A 70 8.69 -6.07 0.19
C LEU A 70 7.58 -5.75 -0.80
N THR A 71 6.77 -6.75 -1.11
CA THR A 71 5.73 -6.72 -2.14
C THR A 71 4.35 -6.69 -1.50
N ILE A 72 3.43 -5.89 -2.02
CA ILE A 72 2.03 -5.87 -1.58
C ILE A 72 1.37 -7.22 -1.94
N LEU A 73 0.94 -7.97 -0.94
CA LEU A 73 0.18 -9.21 -1.11
C LEU A 73 -1.32 -8.92 -1.24
N GLU A 74 -1.84 -8.04 -0.39
CA GLU A 74 -3.25 -7.69 -0.33
C GLU A 74 -3.42 -6.21 0.03
N VAL A 75 -4.49 -5.59 -0.45
CA VAL A 75 -4.92 -4.24 -0.06
C VAL A 75 -6.34 -4.35 0.47
N HIS A 76 -6.55 -4.00 1.74
CA HIS A 76 -7.86 -4.15 2.36
C HIS A 76 -8.86 -3.14 1.78
N PRO A 77 -10.09 -3.57 1.43
CA PRO A 77 -11.13 -2.65 0.98
C PRO A 77 -11.47 -1.65 2.09
N ARG A 78 -11.83 -0.42 1.71
CA ARG A 78 -12.06 0.72 2.61
C ARG A 78 -10.81 1.21 3.39
N SER A 79 -9.61 0.77 3.02
CA SER A 79 -8.37 1.34 3.57
C SER A 79 -7.88 2.57 2.82
N ARG A 80 -6.96 3.33 3.45
CA ARG A 80 -6.26 4.43 2.79
C ARG A 80 -5.43 3.94 1.58
N ALA A 81 -4.78 2.77 1.68
CA ALA A 81 -4.09 2.12 0.56
C ALA A 81 -5.01 1.84 -0.64
N PHE A 82 -6.25 1.40 -0.39
CA PHE A 82 -7.25 1.17 -1.43
C PHE A 82 -7.65 2.50 -2.10
N SER A 83 -7.95 3.55 -1.32
CA SER A 83 -8.27 4.88 -1.86
C SER A 83 -7.13 5.54 -2.62
N LEU A 84 -5.88 5.17 -2.36
CA LEU A 84 -4.69 5.62 -3.11
C LEU A 84 -4.47 4.82 -4.41
N GLY A 85 -5.25 3.75 -4.64
CA GLY A 85 -5.08 2.84 -5.76
C GLY A 85 -3.73 2.15 -5.73
N LEU A 86 -3.34 1.62 -4.56
CA LEU A 86 -2.29 0.60 -4.45
C LEU A 86 -2.85 -0.75 -4.89
N GLN A 87 -2.02 -1.62 -5.46
CA GLN A 87 -2.43 -2.94 -5.95
C GLN A 87 -1.48 -4.04 -5.47
N LYS A 88 -1.96 -5.29 -5.47
CA LYS A 88 -1.13 -6.46 -5.20
C LYS A 88 -0.04 -6.61 -6.27
N GLY A 89 1.11 -7.18 -5.90
CA GLY A 89 2.26 -7.35 -6.78
C GLY A 89 3.14 -6.11 -6.94
N TRP A 90 2.82 -4.99 -6.29
CA TRP A 90 3.65 -3.78 -6.29
C TRP A 90 4.75 -3.87 -5.23
N ILE A 91 5.94 -3.39 -5.58
CA ILE A 91 7.15 -3.52 -4.75
C ILE A 91 7.42 -2.18 -4.04
N LEU A 92 7.56 -2.18 -2.72
CA LEU A 92 7.94 -0.98 -1.98
C LEU A 92 9.44 -0.69 -2.19
N ARG A 93 9.74 0.45 -2.83
CA ARG A 93 11.10 0.88 -3.19
C ARG A 93 11.69 1.93 -2.27
N ALA A 94 10.89 2.87 -1.77
CA ALA A 94 11.35 3.90 -0.82
C ALA A 94 10.27 4.29 0.20
N ILE A 95 10.70 4.77 1.36
CA ILE A 95 9.86 5.30 2.44
C ILE A 95 10.42 6.65 2.86
N ASP A 96 9.64 7.72 2.70
CA ASP A 96 9.94 9.06 3.18
C ASP A 96 11.32 9.55 2.68
N GLY A 97 11.56 9.42 1.37
CA GLY A 97 12.83 9.69 0.70
C GLY A 97 13.95 8.65 0.91
N VAL A 98 13.77 7.64 1.78
CA VAL A 98 14.79 6.62 2.07
C VAL A 98 14.57 5.40 1.18
N SER A 99 15.52 5.13 0.27
CA SER A 99 15.52 3.91 -0.54
C SER A 99 15.68 2.65 0.32
N LEU A 100 15.04 1.57 -0.10
CA LEU A 100 15.04 0.25 0.52
C LEU A 100 15.87 -0.77 -0.25
N GLU A 101 16.43 -0.37 -1.38
CA GLU A 101 17.25 -1.26 -2.20
C GLU A 101 18.49 -1.73 -1.42
N GLY A 102 18.74 -3.04 -1.41
CA GLY A 102 19.81 -3.66 -0.64
C GLY A 102 19.57 -3.78 0.88
N LYS A 103 18.36 -3.49 1.39
CA LYS A 103 18.00 -3.67 2.80
C LYS A 103 17.28 -5.00 3.08
N ASP A 104 17.47 -5.54 4.28
CA ASP A 104 16.77 -6.73 4.77
C ASP A 104 15.29 -6.47 5.09
N SER A 105 14.43 -7.50 5.01
CA SER A 105 12.99 -7.36 5.29
C SER A 105 12.70 -6.84 6.70
N ASN A 106 13.54 -7.21 7.68
CA ASN A 106 13.46 -6.69 9.04
C ASN A 106 13.81 -5.20 9.14
N GLU A 107 14.88 -4.74 8.47
CA GLU A 107 15.24 -3.32 8.42
C GLU A 107 14.12 -2.48 7.79
N VAL A 108 13.59 -2.94 6.66
CA VAL A 108 12.53 -2.20 5.94
C VAL A 108 11.25 -2.15 6.77
N ARG A 109 10.84 -3.27 7.40
CA ARG A 109 9.68 -3.28 8.30
C ARG A 109 9.91 -2.36 9.48
N ALA A 110 11.07 -2.42 10.13
CA ALA A 110 11.42 -1.52 11.23
C ALA A 110 11.37 -0.04 10.81
N LEU A 111 11.86 0.28 9.60
CA LEU A 111 11.79 1.63 9.04
C LEU A 111 10.34 2.05 8.75
N LEU A 112 9.53 1.19 8.14
CA LEU A 112 8.10 1.43 7.87
C LEU A 112 7.32 1.67 9.16
N PHE A 113 7.49 0.81 10.16
CA PHE A 113 6.87 0.96 11.47
C PHE A 113 7.34 2.23 12.18
N ARG A 114 8.65 2.52 12.19
CA ARG A 114 9.21 3.73 12.81
C ARG A 114 8.67 5.01 12.14
N LYS A 115 8.75 5.09 10.81
CA LYS A 115 8.29 6.26 10.04
C LYS A 115 6.80 6.47 10.19
N THR A 116 5.99 5.42 10.08
CA THR A 116 4.54 5.58 10.26
C THR A 116 4.12 5.78 11.72
N SER A 117 4.99 5.58 12.71
CA SER A 117 4.63 5.71 14.13
C SER A 117 4.40 7.13 14.64
N VAL A 118 4.67 8.13 13.80
CA VAL A 118 4.30 9.53 14.06
C VAL A 118 2.89 9.88 13.56
N LEU A 119 2.25 8.99 12.80
CA LEU A 119 0.92 9.21 12.24
C LEU A 119 -0.18 8.93 13.28
N PRO A 120 -1.25 9.74 13.32
CA PRO A 120 -2.42 9.45 14.15
C PRO A 120 -3.07 8.12 13.73
N VAL A 121 -3.65 7.43 14.72
CA VAL A 121 -4.58 6.33 14.51
C VAL A 121 -5.98 6.94 14.39
N VAL A 122 -6.73 6.52 13.37
CA VAL A 122 -8.10 6.98 13.07
C VAL A 122 -9.12 5.85 13.21
#